data_AF-A0A9P3LC41-F1
#
_entry.id   AF-A0A9P3LC41-F1
#
_cell.length_a   1.000
_cell.length_b   1.000
_cell.length_c   1.000
_cell.angle_alpha   90.00
_cell.angle_beta   90.00
_cell.angle_gamma   90.00
#
_symmetry.space_group_name_H-M   'P 1'
#
loop_
_entity.id
_entity.type
_entity.pdbx_description
1 polymer ?
#
loop_
_entity_poly.entity_id
_entity_poly.type
_entity_poly.pdbx_seq_one_letter_code
_entity_poly.pdbx_strand_id
1 'polypeptide(L)'
;MPTAVILSLFTFVVLLATALLAALGPQTLSGKVAPRETYTYRGRDYPRSWEIGPLPPVELVFESTVHYTIGNSRGALEWNSTLPSGGAVVHLGPEQRPFTVSLFHQLRCLNIIRTSIEAVYADELYDEQMSHHCMNYLRQMVLCRADTRLEPIRAIEGGGRTVSDVGHTCADWTVVYEAAEQNYREYARLTSS
;
A
#
# COMPACT_ATOMS: atom_id res chain seq x y z
N MET A 1 64.67 -17.52 -13.07
CA MET A 1 64.10 -17.14 -14.38
C MET A 1 62.67 -17.64 -14.61
N PRO A 2 62.26 -18.89 -14.31
CA PRO A 2 60.89 -19.35 -14.62
C PRO A 2 59.81 -18.72 -13.73
N THR A 3 60.14 -18.39 -12.47
CA THR A 3 59.21 -17.80 -11.50
C THR A 3 58.74 -16.39 -11.88
N ALA A 4 59.63 -15.56 -12.45
CA ALA A 4 59.30 -14.21 -12.88
C ALA A 4 58.35 -14.19 -14.10
N VAL A 5 58.51 -15.14 -15.02
CA VAL A 5 57.65 -15.30 -16.19
C VAL A 5 56.25 -15.77 -15.79
N ILE A 6 56.17 -16.73 -14.85
CA ILE A 6 54.90 -17.23 -14.31
C ILE A 6 54.14 -16.11 -13.59
N LEU A 7 54.84 -15.30 -12.78
CA LEU A 7 54.22 -14.18 -12.07
C LEU A 7 53.69 -13.12 -13.05
N SER A 8 54.46 -12.81 -14.09
CA SER A 8 54.05 -11.84 -15.12
C SER A 8 52.83 -12.31 -15.91
N LEU A 9 52.78 -13.59 -16.30
CA LEU A 9 51.61 -14.17 -16.99
C LEU A 9 50.38 -14.18 -16.10
N PHE A 10 50.53 -14.54 -14.83
CA PHE A 10 49.43 -14.53 -13.87
C PHE A 10 48.87 -13.12 -13.67
N THR A 11 49.74 -12.11 -13.50
CA THR A 11 49.30 -10.72 -13.38
C THR A 11 48.59 -10.22 -14.64
N PHE A 12 49.06 -10.62 -15.82
CA PHE A 12 48.42 -10.23 -17.09
C PHE A 12 47.03 -10.87 -17.25
N VAL A 13 46.87 -12.14 -16.90
CA VAL A 13 45.58 -12.84 -16.93
C VAL A 13 44.59 -12.22 -15.94
N VAL A 14 45.04 -11.88 -14.73
CA VAL A 14 44.19 -11.21 -13.72
C VAL A 14 43.77 -9.82 -14.19
N LEU A 15 44.68 -9.04 -14.80
CA LEU A 15 44.35 -7.73 -15.37
C LEU A 15 43.37 -7.84 -16.54
N LEU A 16 43.53 -8.83 -17.41
CA LEU A 16 42.57 -9.09 -18.49
C LEU A 16 41.21 -9.51 -17.97
N ALA A 17 41.15 -10.40 -16.97
CA ALA A 17 39.89 -10.87 -16.38
C ALA A 17 39.14 -9.73 -15.66
N THR A 18 39.86 -8.89 -14.91
CA THR A 18 39.28 -7.72 -14.23
C THR A 18 38.82 -6.65 -15.22
N ALA A 19 39.59 -6.40 -16.28
CA ALA A 19 39.17 -5.50 -17.36
C ALA A 19 37.94 -6.03 -18.11
N LEU A 20 37.85 -7.35 -18.35
CA LEU A 20 36.70 -7.98 -18.98
C LEU A 20 35.45 -7.91 -18.08
N LEU A 21 35.59 -8.17 -16.78
CA LEU A 21 34.50 -8.05 -15.80
C LEU A 21 34.02 -6.59 -15.65
N ALA A 22 34.92 -5.62 -15.70
CA ALA A 22 34.59 -4.20 -15.69
C ALA A 22 33.93 -3.75 -17.00
N ALA A 23 34.38 -4.27 -18.15
CA ALA A 23 33.79 -4.00 -19.46
C ALA A 23 32.42 -4.67 -19.65
N LEU A 24 32.22 -5.83 -19.02
CA LEU A 24 30.93 -6.52 -18.89
C LEU A 24 30.12 -5.98 -17.71
N GLY A 25 30.36 -4.73 -17.30
CA GLY A 25 29.74 -4.05 -16.15
C GLY A 25 28.26 -4.42 -15.99
N PRO A 26 27.76 -4.54 -14.75
CA PRO A 26 26.51 -5.21 -14.45
C PRO A 26 25.44 -4.72 -15.42
N GLN A 27 25.02 -5.61 -16.33
CA GLN A 27 23.86 -5.37 -17.16
C GLN A 27 22.69 -5.36 -16.19
N THR A 28 22.42 -4.19 -15.61
CA THR A 28 21.14 -3.93 -15.01
C THR A 28 20.17 -4.09 -16.15
N LEU A 29 19.51 -5.25 -16.21
CA LEU A 29 18.24 -5.41 -16.88
C LEU A 29 17.25 -4.52 -16.13
N SER A 30 17.44 -3.21 -16.23
CA SER A 30 16.40 -2.21 -16.01
C SER A 30 15.53 -2.30 -17.25
N GLY A 31 14.83 -3.43 -17.37
CA GLY A 31 13.70 -3.56 -18.27
C GLY A 31 12.63 -2.62 -17.76
N LYS A 32 12.73 -1.34 -18.11
CA LYS A 32 11.59 -0.43 -18.08
C LYS A 32 10.64 -0.95 -19.16
N VAL A 33 9.85 -1.96 -18.81
CA VAL A 33 8.70 -2.37 -19.61
C VAL A 33 7.82 -1.14 -19.67
N ALA A 34 7.70 -0.54 -20.85
CA ALA A 34 6.79 0.58 -21.05
C ALA A 34 5.38 0.14 -20.63
N PRO A 35 4.62 0.98 -19.90
CA PRO A 35 3.24 0.67 -19.56
C PRO A 35 2.47 0.31 -20.83
N ARG A 36 1.77 -0.82 -20.80
CA ARG A 36 0.95 -1.25 -21.93
C ARG A 36 -0.32 -0.40 -21.92
N GLU A 37 -0.58 0.33 -23.01
CA GLU A 37 -1.70 1.27 -23.08
C GLU A 37 -3.10 0.62 -23.01
N THR A 38 -3.20 -0.70 -23.22
CA THR A 38 -4.48 -1.41 -23.23
C THR A 38 -4.41 -2.79 -22.57
N TYR A 39 -5.37 -3.04 -21.67
CA TYR A 39 -5.56 -4.29 -20.95
C TYR A 39 -6.96 -4.86 -21.24
N THR A 40 -7.08 -6.17 -21.38
CA THR A 40 -8.38 -6.84 -21.60
C THR A 40 -9.17 -7.02 -20.30
N TYR A 41 -8.53 -6.93 -19.14
CA TYR A 41 -9.08 -7.24 -17.82
C TYR A 41 -9.54 -8.71 -17.64
N ARG A 42 -9.23 -9.59 -18.61
CA ARG A 42 -9.52 -11.03 -18.55
C ARG A 42 -8.36 -11.79 -17.91
N GLY A 43 -8.66 -12.78 -17.06
CA GLY A 43 -7.65 -13.62 -16.44
C GLY A 43 -6.64 -12.81 -15.63
N ARG A 44 -5.36 -12.79 -16.07
CA ARG A 44 -4.26 -12.03 -15.46
C ARG A 44 -3.86 -10.77 -16.24
N ASP A 45 -4.61 -10.39 -17.27
CA ASP A 45 -4.30 -9.25 -18.13
C ASP A 45 -4.94 -7.95 -17.61
N TYR A 46 -4.36 -7.40 -16.54
CA TYR A 46 -4.76 -6.13 -15.92
C TYR A 46 -3.54 -5.48 -15.25
N PRO A 47 -3.53 -4.14 -15.06
CA PRO A 47 -2.40 -3.46 -14.43
C PRO A 47 -2.36 -3.76 -12.93
N ARG A 48 -1.15 -3.77 -12.33
CA ARG A 48 -1.00 -3.99 -10.88
C ARG A 48 -1.38 -2.77 -10.03
N SER A 49 -1.37 -1.59 -10.63
CA SER A 49 -1.79 -0.32 -10.04
C SER A 49 -2.98 0.21 -10.80
N TRP A 50 -3.92 0.84 -10.09
CA TRP A 50 -5.03 1.49 -10.73
C TRP A 50 -4.59 2.82 -11.34
N GLU A 51 -4.74 2.95 -12.65
CA GLU A 51 -4.24 4.09 -13.43
C GLU A 51 -5.22 5.27 -13.38
N ILE A 52 -5.26 5.97 -12.25
CA ILE A 52 -6.15 7.13 -12.00
C ILE A 52 -5.43 8.49 -12.11
N GLY A 53 -4.23 8.49 -12.67
CA GLY A 53 -3.36 9.67 -12.75
C GLY A 53 -2.44 9.83 -11.53
N PRO A 54 -1.70 10.95 -11.47
CA PRO A 54 -0.77 11.21 -10.37
C PRO A 54 -1.52 11.47 -9.07
N LEU A 55 -0.98 10.97 -7.97
CA LEU A 55 -1.39 11.34 -6.62
C LEU A 55 -0.43 12.43 -6.13
N PRO A 56 -0.80 13.72 -6.15
CA PRO A 56 0.09 14.79 -5.72
C PRO A 56 0.45 14.63 -4.24
N PRO A 57 1.63 15.12 -3.81
CA PRO A 57 1.98 15.12 -2.39
C PRO A 57 1.11 16.12 -1.62
N VAL A 58 0.66 15.72 -0.44
CA VAL A 58 -0.07 16.56 0.53
C VAL A 58 0.56 16.42 1.90
N GLU A 59 0.48 17.47 2.72
CA GLU A 59 0.92 17.43 4.11
C GLU A 59 -0.28 17.12 5.01
N LEU A 60 -0.12 16.13 5.88
CA LEU A 60 -1.12 15.73 6.86
C LEU A 60 -0.49 15.69 8.26
N VAL A 61 -1.26 16.14 9.25
CA VAL A 61 -0.86 16.11 10.66
C VAL A 61 -1.78 15.13 11.39
N PHE A 62 -1.23 14.30 12.27
CA PHE A 62 -2.05 13.44 13.12
C PHE A 62 -2.59 14.23 14.31
N GLU A 63 -3.91 14.29 14.41
CA GLU A 63 -4.62 14.97 15.49
C GLU A 63 -5.44 13.97 16.30
N SER A 64 -5.64 14.29 17.59
CA SER A 64 -6.58 13.54 18.42
C SER A 64 -8.00 13.75 17.89
N THR A 65 -8.74 12.67 17.71
CA THR A 65 -10.10 12.71 17.19
C THR A 65 -11.12 12.23 18.20
N VAL A 66 -12.30 12.84 18.17
CA VAL A 66 -13.50 12.36 18.88
C VAL A 66 -14.36 11.43 18.01
N HIS A 67 -13.95 11.23 16.75
CA HIS A 67 -14.60 10.34 15.79
C HIS A 67 -14.01 8.93 15.86
N TYR A 68 -14.69 7.97 15.22
CA TYR A 68 -14.28 6.58 15.07
C TYR A 68 -14.18 5.84 16.42
N THR A 69 -14.97 6.24 17.40
CA THR A 69 -15.02 5.59 18.71
C THR A 69 -15.44 4.11 18.59
N ILE A 70 -14.87 3.26 19.43
CA ILE A 70 -15.24 1.84 19.53
C ILE A 70 -16.35 1.67 20.58
N GLY A 71 -17.30 0.77 20.33
CA GLY A 71 -18.31 0.35 21.30
C GLY A 71 -19.59 1.20 21.33
N ASN A 72 -19.84 2.05 20.33
CA ASN A 72 -21.11 2.78 20.22
C ASN A 72 -21.63 2.90 18.78
N SER A 73 -22.92 3.20 18.64
CA SER A 73 -23.62 3.27 17.35
C SER A 73 -23.11 4.39 16.45
N ARG A 74 -22.73 5.54 17.02
CA ARG A 74 -22.17 6.66 16.24
C ARG A 74 -20.84 6.28 15.61
N GLY A 75 -19.92 5.71 16.38
CA GLY A 75 -18.65 5.20 15.89
C GLY A 75 -18.85 4.14 14.82
N ALA A 76 -19.87 3.29 14.95
CA ALA A 76 -20.20 2.32 13.92
C ALA A 76 -20.55 2.95 12.57
N LEU A 77 -21.30 4.04 12.58
CA LEU A 77 -21.63 4.80 11.36
C LEU A 77 -20.39 5.48 10.78
N GLU A 78 -19.56 6.10 11.62
CA GLU A 78 -18.32 6.79 11.21
C GLU A 78 -17.32 5.81 10.57
N TRP A 79 -17.12 4.63 11.16
CA TRP A 79 -16.29 3.59 10.56
C TRP A 79 -16.85 3.09 9.23
N ASN A 80 -18.17 2.96 9.11
CA ASN A 80 -18.80 2.53 7.87
C ASN A 80 -18.70 3.59 6.76
N SER A 81 -18.65 4.88 7.12
CA SER A 81 -18.49 5.98 6.16
C SER A 81 -17.06 6.18 5.67
N THR A 82 -16.11 5.32 6.06
CA THR A 82 -14.72 5.38 5.56
C THR A 82 -14.58 4.89 4.13
N LEU A 83 -15.56 4.16 3.59
CA LEU A 83 -15.53 3.63 2.23
C LEU A 83 -16.33 4.52 1.27
N PRO A 84 -15.97 4.55 -0.03
CA PRO A 84 -16.81 5.11 -1.08
C PRO A 84 -18.22 4.51 -1.12
N SER A 85 -19.13 5.15 -1.85
CA SER A 85 -20.51 4.70 -2.07
C SER A 85 -20.60 3.27 -2.64
N GLY A 86 -19.63 2.87 -3.47
CA GLY A 86 -19.48 1.51 -3.99
C GLY A 86 -18.85 0.50 -3.01
N GLY A 87 -18.63 0.91 -1.76
CA GLY A 87 -17.84 0.16 -0.78
C GLY A 87 -16.37 0.10 -1.18
N ALA A 88 -15.74 -1.07 -1.01
CA ALA A 88 -14.32 -1.26 -1.33
C ALA A 88 -14.06 -1.75 -2.77
N VAL A 89 -15.11 -1.89 -3.58
CA VAL A 89 -15.06 -2.53 -4.90
C VAL A 89 -15.09 -1.47 -6.01
N VAL A 90 -14.23 -1.65 -7.01
CA VAL A 90 -14.22 -0.91 -8.27
C VAL A 90 -14.43 -1.88 -9.42
N HIS A 91 -15.10 -1.44 -10.48
CA HIS A 91 -15.42 -2.25 -11.65
C HIS A 91 -14.62 -1.75 -12.86
N LEU A 92 -13.71 -2.57 -13.38
CA LEU A 92 -12.73 -2.15 -14.38
C LEU A 92 -12.82 -3.00 -15.65
N GLY A 93 -12.43 -2.37 -16.76
CA GLY A 93 -12.40 -2.99 -18.08
C GLY A 93 -13.78 -3.11 -18.75
N PRO A 94 -13.81 -3.60 -19.99
CA PRO A 94 -15.04 -3.65 -20.80
C PRO A 94 -16.17 -4.48 -20.19
N GLU A 95 -15.82 -5.49 -19.39
CA GLU A 95 -16.78 -6.40 -18.74
C GLU A 95 -17.11 -6.02 -17.30
N GLN A 96 -16.72 -4.82 -16.84
CA GLN A 96 -16.99 -4.34 -15.49
C GLN A 96 -16.53 -5.33 -14.41
N ARG A 97 -15.32 -5.89 -14.56
CA ARG A 97 -14.80 -6.89 -13.63
C ARG A 97 -14.55 -6.25 -12.26
N PRO A 98 -15.00 -6.86 -11.14
CA PRO A 98 -14.77 -6.31 -9.81
C PRO A 98 -13.32 -6.50 -9.35
N PHE A 99 -12.79 -5.46 -8.72
CA PHE A 99 -11.48 -5.41 -8.05
C PHE A 99 -11.61 -4.66 -6.73
N THR A 100 -10.66 -4.88 -5.82
CA THR A 100 -10.57 -4.13 -4.56
C THR A 100 -9.28 -3.31 -4.54
N VAL A 101 -9.40 -2.01 -4.29
CA VAL A 101 -8.24 -1.12 -4.16
C VAL A 101 -7.60 -1.32 -2.79
N SER A 102 -6.27 -1.37 -2.72
CA SER A 102 -5.54 -1.65 -1.48
C SER A 102 -5.88 -0.69 -0.34
N LEU A 103 -6.12 0.61 -0.63
CA LEU A 103 -6.56 1.60 0.36
C LEU A 103 -7.87 1.19 1.03
N PHE A 104 -8.90 0.91 0.23
CA PHE A 104 -10.23 0.54 0.75
C PHE A 104 -10.24 -0.85 1.40
N HIS A 105 -9.41 -1.78 0.93
CA HIS A 105 -9.25 -3.07 1.59
C HIS A 105 -8.71 -2.90 3.03
N GLN A 106 -7.68 -2.07 3.21
CA GLN A 106 -7.12 -1.78 4.54
C GLN A 106 -8.19 -1.18 5.47
N LEU A 107 -8.98 -0.21 5.00
CA LEU A 107 -10.05 0.41 5.78
C LEU A 107 -11.16 -0.60 6.14
N ARG A 108 -11.55 -1.46 5.20
CA ARG A 108 -12.51 -2.53 5.46
C ARG A 108 -11.99 -3.52 6.50
N CYS A 109 -10.73 -3.93 6.40
CA CYS A 109 -10.07 -4.81 7.37
C CYS A 109 -10.01 -4.18 8.77
N LEU A 110 -9.70 -2.88 8.87
CA LEU A 110 -9.71 -2.15 10.15
C LEU A 110 -11.08 -2.17 10.81
N ASN A 111 -12.15 -1.90 10.05
CA ASN A 111 -13.50 -1.94 10.59
C ASN A 111 -13.90 -3.37 11.03
N ILE A 112 -13.50 -4.41 10.29
CA ILE A 112 -13.73 -5.81 10.68
C ILE A 112 -13.04 -6.12 12.02
N ILE A 113 -11.76 -5.78 12.15
CA ILE A 113 -11.02 -6.00 13.40
C ILE A 113 -11.68 -5.27 14.57
N ARG A 114 -12.12 -4.02 14.35
CA ARG A 114 -12.86 -3.25 15.34
C ARG A 114 -14.16 -3.95 15.75
N THR A 115 -14.94 -4.50 14.81
CA THR A 115 -16.15 -5.28 15.16
C THR A 115 -15.81 -6.58 15.90
N SER A 116 -14.71 -7.25 15.57
CA SER A 116 -14.25 -8.44 16.30
C SER A 116 -13.84 -8.10 17.72
N ILE A 117 -13.16 -6.96 17.94
CA ILE A 117 -12.81 -6.47 19.27
C ILE A 117 -14.08 -6.19 20.09
N GLU A 118 -15.08 -5.54 19.49
CA GLU A 118 -16.37 -5.27 20.15
C GLU A 118 -17.07 -6.57 20.58
N ALA A 119 -17.13 -7.56 19.69
CA ALA A 119 -17.70 -8.87 19.99
C ALA A 119 -16.96 -9.58 21.13
N VAL A 120 -15.62 -9.54 21.12
CA VAL A 120 -14.81 -10.10 22.22
C VAL A 120 -15.13 -9.44 23.56
N TYR A 121 -15.25 -8.11 23.60
CA TYR A 121 -15.63 -7.41 24.84
C TYR A 121 -17.06 -7.69 25.31
N ALA A 122 -17.96 -8.01 24.37
CA ALA A 122 -19.34 -8.36 24.66
C ALA A 122 -19.55 -9.86 24.99
N ASP A 123 -18.49 -10.68 24.96
CA ASP A 123 -18.57 -12.15 25.05
C ASP A 123 -19.46 -12.77 23.95
N GLU A 124 -19.41 -12.17 22.76
CA GLU A 124 -20.14 -12.59 21.57
C GLU A 124 -19.24 -13.36 20.58
N LEU A 125 -19.87 -14.21 19.76
CA LEU A 125 -19.17 -14.91 18.69
C LEU A 125 -18.72 -13.93 17.60
N TYR A 126 -17.52 -14.16 17.07
CA TYR A 126 -16.95 -13.40 15.96
C TYR A 126 -16.30 -14.32 14.93
N ASP A 127 -16.10 -13.81 13.72
CA ASP A 127 -15.39 -14.52 12.66
C ASP A 127 -13.88 -14.46 12.89
N GLU A 128 -13.34 -15.49 13.55
CA GLU A 128 -11.91 -15.59 13.83
C GLU A 128 -11.08 -15.67 12.55
N GLN A 129 -11.53 -16.45 11.55
CA GLN A 129 -10.79 -16.63 10.30
C GLN A 129 -10.66 -15.30 9.54
N MET A 130 -11.74 -14.54 9.46
CA MET A 130 -11.72 -13.22 8.84
C MET A 130 -10.85 -12.23 9.64
N SER A 131 -10.88 -12.31 10.97
CA SER A 131 -10.01 -11.49 11.82
C SER A 131 -8.53 -11.77 11.55
N HIS A 132 -8.12 -13.04 11.49
CA HIS A 132 -6.76 -13.44 11.14
C HIS A 132 -6.35 -12.98 9.73
N HIS A 133 -7.26 -13.12 8.75
CA HIS A 133 -7.05 -12.61 7.40
C HIS A 133 -6.75 -11.10 7.40
N CYS A 134 -7.61 -10.32 8.05
CA CYS A 134 -7.49 -8.86 8.13
C CYS A 134 -6.21 -8.43 8.86
N MET A 135 -5.90 -9.08 9.98
CA MET A 135 -4.67 -8.82 10.74
C MET A 135 -3.42 -9.11 9.92
N ASN A 136 -3.39 -10.23 9.18
CA ASN A 136 -2.25 -10.57 8.34
C ASN A 136 -2.13 -9.64 7.12
N TYR A 137 -3.24 -9.17 6.56
CA TYR A 137 -3.23 -8.19 5.47
C TYR A 137 -2.65 -6.85 5.94
N LEU A 138 -3.14 -6.31 7.06
CA LEU A 138 -2.63 -5.05 7.64
C LEU A 138 -1.16 -5.17 8.04
N ARG A 139 -0.75 -6.30 8.63
CA ARG A 139 0.66 -6.56 8.95
C ARG A 139 1.55 -6.48 7.71
N GLN A 140 1.14 -7.08 6.59
CA GLN A 140 1.91 -7.00 5.34
C GLN A 140 1.99 -5.57 4.81
N MET A 141 0.89 -4.82 4.87
CA MET A 141 0.87 -3.43 4.41
C MET A 141 1.79 -2.53 5.26
N VAL A 142 1.73 -2.64 6.59
CA VAL A 142 2.61 -1.90 7.51
C VAL A 142 4.08 -2.24 7.24
N LEU A 143 4.43 -3.51 7.13
CA LEU A 143 5.82 -3.93 6.89
C LEU A 143 6.39 -3.42 5.55
N CYS A 144 5.55 -3.22 4.54
CA CYS A 144 6.00 -2.79 3.21
C CYS A 144 5.94 -1.28 2.99
N ARG A 145 5.10 -0.54 3.75
CA ARG A 145 4.72 0.85 3.42
C ARG A 145 4.68 1.78 4.63
N ALA A 146 5.12 1.36 5.82
CA ALA A 146 5.19 2.23 6.98
C ALA A 146 6.11 3.44 6.74
N ASP A 147 5.71 4.59 7.27
CA ASP A 147 6.59 5.74 7.40
C ASP A 147 7.65 5.43 8.48
N THR A 148 8.92 5.51 8.11
CA THR A 148 10.06 5.24 9.01
C THR A 148 10.61 6.52 9.65
N ARG A 149 9.91 7.65 9.50
CA ARG A 149 10.24 8.90 10.17
C ARG A 149 10.21 8.73 11.70
N LEU A 150 11.22 9.27 12.35
CA LEU A 150 11.30 9.32 13.81
C LEU A 150 10.33 10.37 14.36
N GLU A 151 9.48 9.97 15.31
CA GLU A 151 8.64 10.90 16.05
C GLU A 151 9.47 11.69 17.06
N PRO A 152 9.35 13.03 17.10
CA PRO A 152 10.06 13.83 18.08
C PRO A 152 9.45 13.66 19.47
N ILE A 153 10.31 13.77 20.49
CA ILE A 153 9.93 13.72 21.91
C ILE A 153 10.03 15.13 22.48
N ARG A 154 8.94 15.65 23.06
CA ARG A 154 8.87 17.01 23.61
C ARG A 154 9.52 17.14 25.01
N ALA A 155 9.59 16.07 25.80
CA ALA A 155 10.20 16.06 27.13
C ALA A 155 10.81 14.70 27.47
N ILE A 156 12.03 14.69 28.02
CA ILE A 156 12.77 13.46 28.41
C ILE A 156 12.36 12.98 29.81
N GLU A 157 11.91 13.90 30.69
CA GLU A 157 11.40 13.59 32.04
C GLU A 157 9.90 13.88 32.13
N GLY A 158 9.15 13.04 32.87
CA GLY A 158 7.71 13.23 33.10
C GLY A 158 6.74 12.47 32.17
N GLY A 159 7.19 11.37 31.56
CA GLY A 159 6.35 10.57 30.65
C GLY A 159 6.25 11.22 29.27
N GLY A 160 7.41 11.36 28.61
CA GLY A 160 7.58 12.02 27.32
C GLY A 160 6.47 11.69 26.34
N ARG A 161 5.61 12.67 26.09
CA ARG A 161 4.59 12.59 25.04
C ARG A 161 5.34 12.61 23.71
N THR A 162 5.28 11.50 22.98
CA THR A 162 5.60 11.52 21.56
C THR A 162 4.73 12.59 20.90
N VAL A 163 5.34 13.34 20.01
CA VAL A 163 4.67 14.43 19.33
C VAL A 163 4.16 13.89 18.01
N SER A 164 2.89 13.49 18.00
CA SER A 164 2.21 13.03 16.78
C SER A 164 1.76 14.18 15.88
N ASP A 165 1.76 15.44 16.37
CA ASP A 165 1.33 16.63 15.63
C ASP A 165 2.36 17.13 14.57
N VAL A 166 3.20 16.22 14.09
CA VAL A 166 4.19 16.49 13.04
C VAL A 166 3.56 16.30 11.66
N GLY A 167 3.86 17.21 10.73
CA GLY A 167 3.44 17.06 9.34
C GLY A 167 4.16 15.91 8.64
N HIS A 168 3.36 15.05 7.98
CA HIS A 168 3.79 13.96 7.13
C HIS A 168 3.42 14.26 5.67
N THR A 169 4.38 14.03 4.76
CA THR A 169 4.12 14.09 3.32
C THR A 169 3.47 12.77 2.88
N CYS A 170 2.21 12.83 2.47
CA CYS A 170 1.43 11.69 1.99
C CYS A 170 1.10 11.84 0.50
N ALA A 171 0.74 10.73 -0.16
CA ALA A 171 0.05 10.81 -1.44
C ALA A 171 -1.40 11.23 -1.20
N ASP A 172 -1.90 12.17 -2.00
CA ASP A 172 -3.27 12.64 -1.89
C ASP A 172 -4.27 11.52 -2.19
N TRP A 173 -4.88 11.00 -1.13
CA TRP A 173 -5.83 9.91 -1.21
C TRP A 173 -7.21 10.38 -1.68
N THR A 174 -7.51 11.68 -1.67
CA THR A 174 -8.81 12.21 -2.12
C THR A 174 -9.07 11.88 -3.58
N VAL A 175 -8.02 11.94 -4.41
CA VAL A 175 -8.03 11.52 -5.83
C VAL A 175 -8.50 10.06 -5.98
N VAL A 176 -8.11 9.17 -5.06
CA VAL A 176 -8.51 7.76 -5.08
C VAL A 176 -10.01 7.62 -4.78
N TYR A 177 -10.53 8.41 -3.83
CA TYR A 177 -11.96 8.42 -3.52
C TYR A 177 -12.79 8.99 -4.67
N GLU A 178 -12.36 10.11 -5.25
CA GLU A 178 -13.04 10.71 -6.39
C GLU A 178 -13.14 9.72 -7.57
N ALA A 179 -12.04 9.02 -7.88
CA ALA A 179 -12.02 7.99 -8.91
C ALA A 179 -12.96 6.82 -8.57
N ALA A 180 -13.01 6.38 -7.32
CA ALA A 180 -13.90 5.30 -6.88
C ALA A 180 -15.37 5.68 -6.96
N GLU A 181 -15.71 6.91 -6.57
CA GLU A 181 -17.05 7.45 -6.68
C GLU A 181 -17.49 7.58 -8.14
N GLN A 182 -16.60 8.06 -9.02
CA GLN A 182 -16.88 8.12 -10.45
C GLN A 182 -17.10 6.72 -11.04
N ASN A 183 -16.20 5.79 -10.73
CA ASN A 183 -16.30 4.41 -11.19
C ASN A 183 -17.62 3.76 -10.76
N TYR A 184 -18.02 3.95 -9.50
CA TYR A 184 -19.29 3.42 -9.00
C TYR A 184 -20.50 4.05 -9.70
N ARG A 185 -20.51 5.37 -9.92
CA ARG A 185 -21.59 6.06 -10.66
C ARG A 185 -21.73 5.52 -12.08
N GLU A 186 -20.62 5.28 -12.78
CA GLU A 186 -20.63 4.72 -14.13
C GLU A 186 -21.15 3.29 -14.15
N TYR A 187 -20.66 2.44 -13.23
CA TYR A 187 -21.16 1.08 -13.07
C TYR A 187 -22.66 1.03 -12.78
N ALA A 188 -23.13 1.83 -11.81
CA ALA A 188 -24.53 1.87 -11.42
C ALA A 188 -25.46 2.29 -12.57
N ARG A 189 -25.02 3.24 -13.41
CA ARG A 189 -25.79 3.63 -14.61
C ARG A 189 -25.94 2.46 -15.58
N LEU A 190 -24.84 1.75 -15.85
CA LEU A 190 -24.82 0.63 -16.80
C LEU A 190 -25.63 -0.59 -16.34
N THR A 191 -25.77 -0.80 -15.02
CA THR A 191 -26.53 -1.93 -14.47
C THR A 191 -27.98 -1.59 -14.13
N SER A 192 -28.33 -0.30 -14.09
CA SER A 192 -29.70 0.18 -13.89
C SER A 192 -30.56 0.25 -15.16
N SER A 193 -29.94 0.09 -16.34
CA SER A 193 -30.59 0.06 -17.66
C SER A 193 -30.86 -1.36 -18.13
#